data_AF-A7GA87-F1
#
_entry.id   AF-A7GA87-F1
#
_cell.length_a   1.000
_cell.length_b   1.000
_cell.length_c   1.000
_cell.angle_alpha   90.00
_cell.angle_beta   90.00
_cell.angle_gamma   90.00
#
_symmetry.space_group_name_H-M   'P 1'
#
loop_
_entity.id
_entity.type
_entity.pdbx_description
1 polymer ?
#
loop_
_entity_poly.entity_id
_entity_poly.type
_entity_poly.pdbx_seq_one_letter_code
_entity_poly.pdbx_strand_id
1 'polypeptide(L)'
;MLKLSIIEFVARATPEAFLLIFSVYTFSNTRMNKKNYLLSSFLMLIMIFIIRSLPISYGIHTILSIMVLILLSYIINRIDVIRAVKSTIITIILQLICEGTNIFIIQYILKGDMNHIFRDPNLKTIYGIPSLIIFACIIVLRYIRLLKRKELQYD
;
A
#
# COMPACT_ATOMS: atom_id res chain seq x y z
N MET A 1 15.65 0.27 -17.00
CA MET A 1 14.56 0.63 -17.92
C MET A 1 13.37 -0.29 -17.63
N LEU A 2 12.57 0.04 -16.63
CA LEU A 2 11.38 -0.73 -16.26
C LEU A 2 10.23 -0.29 -17.16
N LYS A 3 9.98 -1.01 -18.25
CA LYS A 3 8.66 -0.97 -18.90
C LYS A 3 7.70 -1.68 -17.95
N LEU A 4 7.20 -0.96 -16.95
CA LEU A 4 6.01 -1.35 -16.22
C LEU A 4 4.93 -1.60 -17.26
N SER A 5 4.49 -2.86 -17.38
CA SER A 5 3.36 -3.17 -18.24
C SER A 5 2.17 -2.35 -17.73
N ILE A 6 1.38 -1.78 -18.63
CA ILE A 6 0.14 -1.06 -18.27
C ILE A 6 -0.74 -1.97 -17.39
N ILE A 7 -0.68 -3.27 -17.61
CA ILE A 7 -1.36 -4.30 -16.82
C ILE A 7 -0.81 -4.37 -15.39
N GLU A 8 0.51 -4.32 -15.20
CA GLU A 8 1.12 -4.31 -13.85
C GLU A 8 0.73 -3.03 -13.09
N PHE A 9 0.70 -1.89 -13.78
CA PHE A 9 0.29 -0.64 -13.17
C PHE A 9 -1.18 -0.66 -12.72
N VAL A 10 -2.10 -1.08 -13.59
CA VAL A 10 -3.54 -1.09 -13.27
C VAL A 10 -3.88 -2.21 -12.29
N ALA A 11 -3.36 -3.42 -12.49
CA ALA A 11 -3.73 -4.58 -11.66
C ALA A 11 -3.07 -4.56 -10.27
N ARG A 12 -1.91 -3.93 -10.12
CA ARG A 12 -1.16 -3.93 -8.85
C ARG A 12 -1.09 -2.56 -8.20
N ALA A 13 -0.66 -1.53 -8.93
CA ALA A 13 -0.46 -0.20 -8.32
C ALA A 13 -1.79 0.46 -7.94
N THR A 14 -2.87 0.23 -8.69
CA THR A 14 -4.20 0.76 -8.35
C THR A 14 -4.73 0.16 -7.04
N PRO A 15 -4.82 -1.16 -6.84
CA PRO A 15 -5.22 -1.72 -5.55
C PRO A 15 -4.29 -1.29 -4.41
N GLU A 16 -2.98 -1.27 -4.65
CA GLU A 16 -1.98 -0.87 -3.65
C GLU A 16 -2.20 0.55 -3.15
N ALA A 17 -2.37 1.53 -4.05
CA ALA A 17 -2.58 2.93 -3.69
C ALA A 17 -3.85 3.14 -2.83
N PHE A 18 -4.94 2.51 -3.22
CA PHE A 18 -6.22 2.59 -2.51
C PHE A 18 -6.14 1.92 -1.15
N LEU A 19 -5.42 0.80 -1.06
CA LEU A 19 -5.26 0.05 0.18
C LEU A 19 -4.36 0.78 1.17
N LEU A 20 -3.30 1.45 0.70
CA LEU A 20 -2.42 2.28 1.54
C LEU A 20 -3.20 3.40 2.23
N ILE A 21 -3.99 4.17 1.49
CA ILE A 21 -4.82 5.24 2.06
C ILE A 21 -5.88 4.65 3.02
N PHE A 22 -6.49 3.52 2.65
CA PHE A 22 -7.49 2.87 3.50
C PHE A 22 -6.90 2.35 4.81
N SER A 23 -5.66 1.86 4.76
CA SER A 23 -4.89 1.43 5.92
C SER A 23 -4.62 2.60 6.85
N VAL A 24 -4.25 3.77 6.32
CA VAL A 24 -4.03 4.97 7.14
C VAL A 24 -5.32 5.38 7.86
N TYR A 25 -6.46 5.43 7.17
CA TYR A 25 -7.76 5.68 7.83
C TYR A 25 -8.06 4.67 8.93
N THR A 26 -7.76 3.40 8.67
CA THR A 26 -7.99 2.31 9.62
C THR A 26 -7.09 2.47 10.84
N PHE A 27 -5.80 2.75 10.68
CA PHE A 27 -4.84 2.89 11.79
C PHE A 27 -4.92 4.23 12.52
N SER A 28 -5.44 5.28 11.88
CA SER A 28 -5.71 6.56 12.53
C SER A 28 -7.00 6.55 13.34
N ASN A 29 -7.79 5.48 13.22
CA ASN A 29 -9.16 5.37 13.75
C ASN A 29 -10.07 6.53 13.28
N THR A 30 -9.77 7.12 12.12
CA THR A 30 -10.57 8.23 11.56
C THR A 30 -11.65 7.66 10.65
N ARG A 31 -12.87 8.20 10.73
CA ARG A 31 -13.95 7.77 9.84
C ARG A 31 -13.64 8.14 8.38
N MET A 32 -13.73 7.15 7.50
CA MET A 32 -13.45 7.34 6.07
C MET A 32 -14.48 8.25 5.40
N ASN A 33 -14.04 9.41 4.92
CA ASN A 33 -14.83 10.26 4.04
C ASN A 33 -14.63 9.80 2.59
N LYS A 34 -15.69 9.31 1.94
CA LYS A 34 -15.63 8.73 0.58
C LYS A 34 -15.02 9.68 -0.46
N LYS A 35 -15.30 10.98 -0.38
CA LYS A 35 -14.77 11.98 -1.35
C LYS A 35 -13.27 12.16 -1.18
N ASN A 36 -12.83 12.39 0.06
CA ASN A 36 -11.41 12.62 0.37
C ASN A 36 -10.59 11.34 0.18
N TYR A 37 -11.15 10.18 0.53
CA TYR A 37 -10.57 8.87 0.29
C TYR A 37 -10.30 8.63 -1.19
N LEU A 38 -11.30 8.87 -2.06
CA LEU A 38 -11.16 8.65 -3.49
C LEU A 38 -10.12 9.60 -4.10
N LEU A 39 -10.15 10.87 -3.71
CA LEU A 39 -9.20 11.89 -4.19
C LEU A 39 -7.76 11.56 -3.75
N SER A 40 -7.55 11.26 -2.47
CA SER A 40 -6.21 10.93 -1.96
C SER A 40 -5.68 9.61 -2.51
N SER A 41 -6.52 8.60 -2.73
CA SER A 41 -6.13 7.33 -3.35
C SER A 41 -5.72 7.51 -4.81
N PHE A 42 -6.45 8.33 -5.56
CA PHE A 42 -6.11 8.63 -6.96
C PHE A 42 -4.80 9.43 -7.08
N LEU A 43 -4.61 10.43 -6.21
CA LEU A 43 -3.34 11.16 -6.15
C LEU A 43 -2.18 10.25 -5.74
N MET A 44 -2.41 9.33 -4.78
CA MET A 44 -1.40 8.36 -4.39
C MET A 44 -1.01 7.45 -5.56
N LEU A 45 -1.96 7.00 -6.37
CA LEU A 45 -1.69 6.21 -7.58
C LEU A 45 -0.79 6.96 -8.56
N ILE A 46 -1.12 8.23 -8.85
CA ILE A 46 -0.30 9.08 -9.73
C ILE A 46 1.11 9.26 -9.15
N MET A 47 1.21 9.52 -7.84
CA MET A 47 2.51 9.71 -7.20
C MET A 47 3.34 8.42 -7.22
N ILE A 48 2.74 7.26 -6.97
CA ILE A 48 3.43 5.96 -7.10
C ILE A 48 3.95 5.76 -8.52
N PHE A 49 3.16 6.11 -9.54
CA PHE A 49 3.59 6.05 -10.94
C PHE A 49 4.81 6.91 -11.21
N ILE A 50 4.76 8.18 -10.79
CA ILE A 50 5.85 9.14 -10.96
C ILE A 50 7.08 8.63 -10.23
N ILE A 51 6.95 8.31 -8.94
CA ILE A 51 8.06 7.85 -8.09
C ILE A 51 8.72 6.62 -8.70
N ARG A 52 7.96 5.59 -9.12
CA ARG A 52 8.51 4.36 -9.71
C ARG A 52 9.09 4.56 -11.12
N SER A 53 8.76 5.66 -11.79
CA SER A 53 9.36 6.02 -13.08
C SER A 53 10.73 6.67 -12.94
N LEU A 54 11.11 7.13 -11.75
CA LEU A 54 12.46 7.65 -11.51
C LEU A 54 13.49 6.51 -11.53
N PRO A 55 14.68 6.70 -12.14
CA PRO A 55 15.74 5.70 -12.16
C PRO A 55 16.51 5.68 -10.83
N ILE A 56 15.82 5.40 -9.72
CA ILE A 56 16.39 5.36 -8.36
C ILE A 56 16.25 3.95 -7.75
N SER A 57 16.95 3.73 -6.64
CA SER A 57 16.88 2.45 -5.92
C SER A 57 15.50 2.22 -5.31
N TYR A 58 15.08 0.95 -5.24
CA TYR A 58 13.77 0.54 -4.72
C TYR A 58 13.49 1.06 -3.30
N GLY A 59 14.50 1.08 -2.42
CA GLY A 59 14.35 1.61 -1.06
C GLY A 59 14.00 3.10 -1.02
N ILE A 60 14.54 3.89 -1.96
CA ILE A 60 14.28 5.33 -2.03
C ILE A 60 12.84 5.59 -2.49
N HIS A 61 12.31 4.78 -3.42
CA HIS A 61 10.90 4.87 -3.82
C HIS A 61 9.95 4.69 -2.63
N THR A 62 10.23 3.75 -1.74
CA THR A 62 9.42 3.51 -0.54
C THR A 62 9.43 4.70 0.39
N ILE A 63 10.60 5.29 0.66
CA ILE A 63 10.73 6.49 1.51
C ILE A 63 9.94 7.66 0.91
N LEU A 64 10.06 7.87 -0.40
CA LEU A 64 9.34 8.96 -1.08
C LEU A 64 7.82 8.73 -1.03
N SER A 65 7.38 7.47 -1.16
CA SER A 65 5.97 7.09 -1.05
C SER A 65 5.42 7.31 0.37
N ILE A 66 6.23 7.06 1.41
CA ILE A 66 5.87 7.36 2.81
C ILE A 66 5.61 8.86 2.99
N MET A 67 6.49 9.71 2.46
CA MET A 67 6.34 11.16 2.57
C MET A 67 5.05 11.64 1.90
N VAL A 68 4.77 11.13 0.70
CA VAL A 68 3.53 11.44 -0.02
C VAL A 68 2.30 10.96 0.75
N LEU A 69 2.33 9.74 1.29
CA LEU A 69 1.21 9.16 2.03
C LEU A 69 0.86 10.00 3.27
N ILE A 70 1.87 10.44 4.02
CA ILE A 70 1.68 11.33 5.18
C ILE A 70 1.09 12.67 4.73
N LEU A 71 1.64 13.27 3.68
CA LEU A 71 1.20 14.57 3.17
C LEU A 71 -0.26 14.55 2.70
N LEU A 72 -0.64 13.54 1.92
CA LEU A 72 -2.03 13.37 1.45
C LEU A 72 -2.98 13.11 2.62
N SER A 73 -2.55 12.33 3.61
CA SER A 73 -3.34 12.03 4.80
C SER A 73 -3.60 13.28 5.67
N TYR A 74 -2.61 14.17 5.78
CA TYR A 74 -2.76 15.42 6.50
C TYR A 74 -3.59 16.45 5.73
N ILE A 75 -3.24 16.74 4.48
CA ILE A 75 -3.83 17.84 3.72
C ILE A 75 -5.27 17.51 3.28
N ILE A 76 -5.49 16.31 2.72
CA ILE A 76 -6.75 15.94 2.08
C ILE A 76 -7.66 15.21 3.07
N ASN A 77 -7.09 14.23 3.79
CA ASN A 77 -7.87 13.41 4.71
C ASN A 77 -8.08 14.07 6.07
N ARG A 78 -7.44 15.23 6.32
CA ARG A 78 -7.54 16.02 7.56
C ARG A 78 -7.17 15.24 8.82
N ILE A 79 -6.33 14.21 8.68
CA ILE A 79 -5.82 13.42 9.80
C ILE A 79 -4.67 14.20 10.44
N ASP A 80 -4.70 14.42 11.75
CA ASP A 80 -3.60 15.06 12.48
C ASP A 80 -2.23 14.49 12.11
N VAL A 81 -1.21 15.35 11.96
CA VAL A 81 0.14 14.95 11.52
C VAL A 81 0.68 13.80 12.35
N ILE A 82 0.55 13.85 13.68
CA ILE A 82 1.04 12.79 14.58
C ILE A 82 0.31 11.46 14.30
N ARG A 83 -1.01 11.50 14.11
CA ARG A 83 -1.81 10.30 13.78
C ARG A 83 -1.49 9.79 12.38
N ALA A 84 -1.32 10.67 11.40
CA ALA A 84 -0.95 10.34 10.03
C ALA A 84 0.41 9.65 9.95
N VAL A 85 1.42 10.18 10.65
CA VAL A 85 2.77 9.59 10.72
C VAL A 85 2.72 8.20 11.36
N LYS A 86 2.12 8.06 12.55
CA LYS A 86 2.01 6.77 13.24
C LYS A 86 1.30 5.73 12.38
N SER A 87 0.17 6.11 11.78
CA SER A 87 -0.65 5.22 10.95
C SER A 87 0.07 4.80 9.67
N THR A 88 0.82 5.71 9.06
CA THR A 88 1.62 5.43 7.86
C THR A 88 2.76 4.45 8.17
N ILE A 89 3.48 4.65 9.29
CA ILE A 89 4.56 3.75 9.69
C ILE A 89 4.02 2.33 9.92
N ILE A 90 2.90 2.20 10.65
CA ILE A 90 2.26 0.90 10.88
C ILE A 90 1.83 0.26 9.56
N THR A 91 1.22 1.05 8.67
CA THR A 91 0.78 0.61 7.34
C THR A 91 1.94 0.01 6.54
N ILE A 92 3.09 0.69 6.50
CA ILE A 92 4.23 0.28 5.70
C ILE A 92 4.95 -0.93 6.30
N ILE A 93 5.11 -0.97 7.63
CA ILE A 93 5.65 -2.16 8.31
C ILE A 93 4.79 -3.38 8.00
N LEU A 94 3.47 -3.25 8.08
CA LEU A 94 2.56 -4.35 7.78
C LEU A 94 2.64 -4.79 6.32
N GLN A 95 2.73 -3.85 5.37
CA GLN A 95 2.93 -4.18 3.96
C GLN A 95 4.26 -4.91 3.73
N LEU A 96 5.37 -4.46 4.33
CA LEU A 96 6.67 -5.11 4.23
C LEU A 96 6.65 -6.54 4.81
N ILE A 97 5.96 -6.75 5.93
CA ILE A 97 5.78 -8.08 6.52
C ILE A 97 4.97 -8.98 5.55
N CYS A 98 3.90 -8.46 4.94
CA CYS A 98 3.09 -9.22 3.98
C CYS A 98 3.90 -9.59 2.73
N GLU A 99 4.67 -8.65 2.17
CA GLU A 99 5.54 -8.90 1.02
C GLU A 99 6.67 -9.89 1.36
N GLY A 100 7.33 -9.71 2.51
CA GLY A 100 8.40 -10.59 2.97
C GLY A 100 7.92 -12.02 3.23
N THR A 101 6.76 -12.18 3.87
CA THR A 101 6.14 -13.49 4.10
C THR A 101 5.80 -14.19 2.79
N ASN A 102 5.30 -13.43 1.82
CA ASN A 102 4.96 -13.96 0.52
C ASN A 102 6.19 -14.41 -0.28
N ILE A 103 7.28 -13.63 -0.26
CA ILE A 103 8.58 -14.02 -0.81
C ILE A 103 9.08 -15.31 -0.14
N PHE A 104 8.97 -15.42 1.18
CA PHE A 104 9.36 -16.60 1.93
C PHE A 104 8.56 -17.84 1.52
N ILE A 105 7.23 -17.71 1.36
CA ILE A 105 6.36 -18.79 0.89
C ILE A 105 6.78 -19.26 -0.51
N ILE A 106 7.04 -18.34 -1.44
CA ILE A 106 7.42 -18.68 -2.81
C ILE A 106 8.76 -19.42 -2.83
N GLN A 107 9.74 -18.93 -2.07
CA GLN A 107 11.09 -19.50 -2.05
C GLN A 107 11.12 -20.88 -1.40
N TYR A 108 10.47 -21.06 -0.25
CA TYR A 108 10.60 -22.28 0.56
C TYR A 108 9.53 -23.33 0.28
N ILE A 109 8.30 -22.92 -0.06
CA ILE A 109 7.19 -23.85 -0.28
C ILE A 109 7.06 -24.20 -1.76
N LEU A 110 7.09 -23.21 -2.65
CA LEU A 110 7.00 -23.44 -4.10
C LEU A 110 8.34 -23.81 -4.74
N LYS A 111 9.46 -23.68 -4.01
CA LYS A 111 10.83 -23.85 -4.54
C LYS A 111 11.06 -23.04 -5.82
N GLY A 112 10.39 -21.89 -5.94
CA GLY A 112 10.51 -21.03 -7.12
C GLY A 112 11.89 -20.40 -7.18
N ASP A 113 12.52 -20.43 -8.36
CA ASP A 113 13.77 -19.70 -8.57
C ASP A 113 13.48 -18.18 -8.56
N MET A 114 13.78 -17.55 -7.43
CA MET A 114 13.57 -16.12 -7.24
C MET A 114 14.32 -15.29 -8.28
N ASN A 115 15.48 -15.76 -8.78
CA ASN A 115 16.23 -15.03 -9.80
C ASN A 115 15.50 -15.02 -11.15
N HIS A 116 14.73 -16.06 -11.45
CA HIS A 116 13.88 -16.11 -12.64
C HIS A 116 12.63 -15.22 -12.46
N ILE A 117 12.00 -15.25 -11.29
CA ILE A 117 10.80 -14.47 -10.97
C ILE A 117 11.08 -12.96 -10.93
N PHE A 118 12.23 -12.54 -10.40
CA PHE A 118 12.60 -11.11 -10.38
C PHE A 118 13.03 -10.57 -11.74
N ARG A 119 13.46 -11.45 -12.66
CA ARG A 119 13.81 -11.08 -14.04
C ARG A 119 12.60 -10.89 -14.93
N ASP A 120 11.50 -11.59 -14.67
CA ASP A 120 10.27 -11.48 -15.44
C ASP A 120 9.24 -10.54 -14.74
N PRO A 121 8.94 -9.35 -15.32
CA PRO A 121 7.97 -8.41 -14.75
C PRO A 121 6.57 -9.00 -14.56
N ASN A 122 6.15 -9.92 -15.44
CA ASN A 122 4.83 -10.52 -15.37
C ASN A 122 4.74 -11.49 -14.19
N LEU A 123 5.76 -12.32 -13.99
CA LEU A 123 5.84 -13.23 -12.84
C LEU A 123 5.91 -12.43 -11.55
N LYS A 124 6.75 -11.39 -11.48
CA LYS A 124 6.84 -10.51 -10.31
C LYS A 124 5.49 -9.89 -9.91
N THR A 125 4.65 -9.58 -10.89
CA THR A 125 3.31 -9.05 -10.66
C THR A 125 2.37 -10.12 -10.09
N ILE A 126 2.28 -11.28 -10.76
CA ILE A 126 1.42 -12.39 -10.35
C ILE A 126 1.76 -12.84 -8.94
N TYR A 127 3.05 -13.03 -8.65
CA TYR A 127 3.52 -13.42 -7.33
C TYR A 127 3.36 -12.32 -6.28
N GLY A 128 3.17 -11.05 -6.66
CA GLY A 128 2.90 -9.95 -5.71
C GLY A 128 1.42 -9.76 -5.35
N ILE A 129 0.49 -10.37 -6.09
CA ILE A 129 -0.95 -10.27 -5.81
C ILE A 129 -1.33 -10.94 -4.48
N PRO A 130 -0.83 -12.14 -4.13
CA PRO A 130 -1.17 -12.79 -2.86
C PRO A 130 -0.84 -11.93 -1.63
N SER A 131 0.31 -11.23 -1.61
CA SER A 131 0.64 -10.35 -0.48
C SER A 131 -0.31 -9.17 -0.35
N LEU A 132 -0.76 -8.59 -1.47
CA LEU A 132 -1.77 -7.53 -1.49
C LEU A 132 -3.12 -8.03 -0.96
N ILE A 133 -3.52 -9.26 -1.30
CA ILE A 133 -4.76 -9.87 -0.81
C ILE A 133 -4.69 -10.07 0.71
N ILE A 134 -3.60 -10.65 1.21
CA ILE A 134 -3.39 -10.85 2.66
C ILE A 134 -3.45 -9.52 3.39
N PHE A 135 -2.74 -8.52 2.87
CA PHE A 135 -2.74 -7.18 3.43
C PHE A 135 -4.15 -6.58 3.44
N ALA A 136 -4.89 -6.69 2.34
CA ALA A 136 -6.26 -6.21 2.24
C ALA A 136 -7.20 -6.88 3.25
N CYS A 137 -7.11 -8.20 3.42
CA CYS A 137 -7.89 -8.94 4.40
C CYS A 137 -7.63 -8.42 5.82
N ILE A 138 -6.36 -8.20 6.21
CA ILE A 138 -6.02 -7.70 7.55
C ILE A 138 -6.65 -6.33 7.80
N ILE A 139 -6.55 -5.42 6.83
CA ILE A 139 -7.07 -4.06 6.95
C ILE A 139 -8.59 -4.04 7.02
N VAL A 140 -9.27 -4.78 6.14
CA VAL A 140 -10.74 -4.87 6.13
C VAL A 140 -11.27 -5.48 7.42
N LEU A 141 -10.67 -6.56 7.91
CA LEU A 141 -11.07 -7.18 9.18
C LEU A 141 -10.90 -6.21 10.36
N ARG A 142 -9.81 -5.44 10.38
CA ARG A 142 -9.57 -4.42 11.42
C ARG A 142 -10.60 -3.29 11.33
N TYR A 143 -10.87 -2.79 10.13
CA TYR A 143 -11.85 -1.72 9.92
C TYR A 143 -13.27 -2.13 10.36
N ILE A 144 -13.71 -3.36 10.01
CA ILE A 144 -15.01 -3.90 10.46
C ILE A 144 -15.08 -3.98 11.98
N ARG A 145 -14.00 -4.40 12.65
CA ARG A 145 -13.95 -4.45 14.12
C ARG A 145 -14.10 -3.06 14.75
N LEU A 146 -13.40 -2.04 14.22
CA LEU A 146 -13.52 -0.66 14.69
C LEU A 146 -14.93 -0.11 14.50
N LEU A 147 -15.56 -0.41 13.37
CA LEU A 147 -16.94 -0.01 13.09
C LEU A 147 -17.92 -0.64 14.09
N LYS A 148 -17.76 -1.93 14.40
CA LYS A 148 -18.60 -2.63 15.40
C LYS A 148 -18.44 -2.06 16.81
N ARG A 149 -17.22 -1.61 17.17
CA ARG A 149 -16.92 -1.03 18.48
C ARG A 149 -17.23 0.47 18.59
N LYS A 150 -17.64 1.13 17.49
CA LYS A 150 -17.87 2.58 17.40
C LYS A 150 -16.65 3.42 17.84
N GLU A 151 -15.43 2.89 17.62
CA GLU A 151 -14.17 3.54 17.99
C GLU A 151 -13.67 4.55 16.94
N LEU A 152 -14.44 4.78 15.86
CA LEU A 152 -14.07 5.71 14.78
C LEU A 152 -14.40 7.16 15.17
N GLN A 153 -13.40 8.03 15.06
CA GLN A 153 -13.48 9.46 15.38
C GLN A 153 -13.88 10.27 14.13
N TYR A 154 -14.61 11.38 14.35
CA TYR A 154 -14.86 12.41 13.34
C TYR A 154 -13.86 13.52 13.57
N ASP A 155 -12.95 13.67 12.61
CA ASP A 155 -12.05 14.82 12.52
C ASP A 155 -12.54 15.75 11.40
#